data_AF-A0ABD4VZ02-F1
#
_entry.id   AF-A0ABD4VZ02-F1
#
_cell.length_a   1.000
_cell.length_b   1.000
_cell.length_c   1.000
_cell.angle_alpha   90.00
_cell.angle_beta   90.00
_cell.angle_gamma   90.00
#
_symmetry.space_group_name_H-M   'P 1'
#
loop_
_entity.id
_entity.type
_entity.pdbx_description
1 polymer ?
#
loop_
_entity_poly.entity_id
_entity_poly.type
_entity_poly.pdbx_seq_one_letter_code
_entity_poly.pdbx_strand_id
1 'polypeptide(L)' 'EAPALVLIDKILSCGGLVKAYDPIAVEECKRRIGDSIEYANDMYDAVLDADALLLVTEWKEFRMPSWGVLK' A
#
# COMPACT_ATOMS: atom_id res chain seq x y z
N GLU A 1 10.37 1.72 -13.74
CA GLU A 1 10.35 0.71 -12.66
C GLU A 1 9.89 1.42 -11.39
N ALA A 2 8.89 0.89 -10.67
CA ALA A 2 8.29 1.58 -9.53
C ALA A 2 8.95 1.12 -8.21
N PRO A 3 9.45 2.03 -7.35
CA PRO A 3 10.06 1.66 -6.06
C PRO A 3 9.16 0.80 -5.17
N ALA A 4 7.84 0.99 -5.25
CA ALA A 4 6.85 0.21 -4.51
C ALA A 4 6.92 -1.29 -4.80
N LEU A 5 7.17 -1.70 -6.05
CA LEU A 5 7.24 -3.12 -6.41
C LEU A 5 8.43 -3.82 -5.76
N VAL A 6 9.58 -3.12 -5.65
CA VAL A 6 10.77 -3.66 -4.98
C VAL A 6 10.54 -3.79 -3.47
N LEU A 7 9.82 -2.85 -2.86
CA LEU A 7 9.44 -2.93 -1.45
C LEU A 7 8.49 -4.11 -1.19
N ILE A 8 7.45 -4.24 -2.02
CA ILE A 8 6.48 -5.34 -1.93
C ILE A 8 7.21 -6.68 -2.02
N ASP A 9 8.04 -6.87 -3.04
CA ASP A 9 8.80 -8.12 -3.25
C ASP A 9 9.66 -8.49 -2.03
N LYS A 10 10.36 -7.51 -1.44
CA LYS A 10 11.19 -7.72 -0.25
C LYS A 10 10.35 -8.10 0.98
N ILE A 11 9.22 -7.44 1.21
CA ILE A 11 8.35 -7.73 2.37
C ILE A 11 7.77 -9.14 2.23
N LEU A 12 7.22 -9.48 1.06
CA LEU A 12 6.66 -10.80 0.78
C LEU A 12 7.72 -11.90 0.91
N SER A 13 8.94 -11.66 0.41
CA SER A 13 10.06 -12.60 0.53
C SER A 13 10.49 -12.87 1.98
N CYS A 14 10.20 -11.96 2.91
CA CYS A 14 10.42 -12.14 4.33
C CYS A 14 9.21 -12.76 5.07
N GLY A 15 8.15 -13.14 4.35
CA GLY A 15 6.92 -13.70 4.93
C GLY A 15 5.96 -12.64 5.50
N GLY A 16 6.20 -11.36 5.20
CA GLY A 16 5.29 -10.29 5.58
C GLY A 16 4.05 -10.24 4.69
N LEU A 17 3.00 -9.60 5.18
CA LEU A 17 1.79 -9.31 4.42
C LEU A 17 1.84 -7.85 3.95
N VAL A 18 1.28 -7.57 2.77
CA VAL A 18 1.17 -6.22 2.25
C VAL A 18 -0.28 -5.94 1.89
N LYS A 19 -0.79 -4.83 2.39
CA LYS A 19 -2.01 -4.18 1.94
C LYS A 19 -1.63 -2.83 1.34
N ALA A 20 -2.05 -2.55 0.11
CA ALA A 20 -1.66 -1.33 -0.60
C ALA A 20 -2.85 -0.60 -1.22
N TYR A 21 -2.72 0.72 -1.30
CA TYR A 21 -3.66 1.61 -1.98
C TYR A 21 -2.87 2.63 -2.81
N ASP A 22 -3.36 2.90 -4.02
CA ASP A 22 -2.92 4.01 -4.86
C ASP A 22 -4.17 4.56 -5.58
N PRO A 23 -4.41 5.88 -5.61
CA PRO A 23 -5.64 6.45 -6.18
C PRO A 23 -5.81 6.21 -7.69
N ILE A 24 -4.73 5.82 -8.40
CA ILE A 24 -4.75 5.67 -9.86
C ILE A 24 -4.23 4.29 -10.31
N ALA A 25 -3.25 3.73 -9.61
CA ALA A 25 -2.44 2.63 -10.11
C ALA A 25 -2.84 1.23 -9.60
N VAL A 26 -3.97 1.06 -8.90
CA VAL A 26 -4.40 -0.26 -8.38
C VAL A 26 -4.47 -1.32 -9.49
N GLU A 27 -5.16 -1.01 -10.59
CA GLU A 27 -5.34 -1.96 -11.70
C GLU A 27 -4.01 -2.34 -12.38
N GLU A 28 -3.11 -1.36 -12.57
CA GLU A 28 -1.79 -1.63 -13.14
C GLU A 28 -0.89 -2.42 -12.17
N CYS A 29 -0.99 -2.16 -10.87
CA CYS A 29 -0.32 -2.94 -9.85
C CYS A 29 -0.82 -4.39 -9.89
N LYS A 30 -2.15 -4.59 -9.88
CA LYS A 30 -2.79 -5.91 -9.96
C LYS A 30 -2.43 -6.66 -11.23
N ARG A 31 -2.34 -5.98 -12.37
CA ARG A 31 -1.87 -6.58 -13.63
C ARG A 31 -0.44 -7.13 -13.52
N ARG A 32 0.42 -6.54 -12.69
CA ARG A 32 1.84 -6.92 -12.56
C ARG A 32 2.09 -8.01 -11.54
N ILE A 33 1.42 -7.96 -10.39
CA ILE A 33 1.71 -8.85 -9.25
C ILE A 33 0.52 -9.74 -8.83
N GLY A 34 -0.62 -9.62 -9.51
CA GLY A 34 -1.81 -10.44 -9.25
C GLY A 34 -2.31 -10.28 -7.82
N ASP A 35 -2.83 -11.36 -7.24
CA ASP A 35 -3.37 -11.37 -5.88
C ASP A 35 -2.29 -11.69 -4.81
N SER A 36 -1.03 -11.31 -5.07
CA SER A 36 0.09 -11.51 -4.12
C SER A 36 0.02 -10.57 -2.91
N ILE A 37 -0.80 -9.52 -2.99
CA ILE A 37 -1.05 -8.53 -1.93
C ILE A 37 -2.55 -8.26 -1.82
N GLU A 38 -2.96 -7.63 -0.73
CA GLU A 38 -4.31 -7.10 -0.59
C GLU A 38 -4.40 -5.68 -1.16
N TYR A 39 -5.48 -5.40 -1.90
CA TYR A 39 -5.76 -4.09 -2.47
C TYR A 39 -6.84 -3.40 -1.65
N ALA A 40 -6.45 -2.34 -0.96
CA ALA A 40 -7.36 -1.56 -0.14
C ALA A 40 -8.23 -0.62 -0.98
N ASN A 41 -9.42 -0.31 -0.46
CA ASN A 41 -10.38 0.56 -1.13
C ASN A 41 -10.01 2.04 -1.01
N ASP A 42 -9.37 2.41 0.10
CA ASP A 42 -8.89 3.76 0.37
C ASP A 42 -7.65 3.74 1.30
N MET A 43 -7.10 4.93 1.58
CA MET A 43 -5.90 5.07 2.40
C MET A 43 -6.06 4.64 3.86
N TYR A 44 -7.28 4.64 4.40
CA TYR A 44 -7.55 4.25 5.78
C TYR A 44 -7.76 2.74 5.88
N ASP A 45 -8.43 2.14 4.89
CA ASP A 45 -8.52 0.69 4.74
C ASP A 45 -7.11 0.06 4.63
N ALA A 46 -6.19 0.72 3.93
CA ALA A 46 -4.81 0.27 3.74
C ALA A 46 -4.02 0.06 5.04
N VAL A 47 -4.41 0.72 6.14
CA VAL A 47 -3.72 0.63 7.43
C VAL A 47 -4.48 -0.17 8.50
N LEU A 48 -5.66 -0.70 8.18
CA LEU A 48 -6.40 -1.52 9.13
C LEU A 48 -5.60 -2.78 9.47
N ASP A 49 -5.37 -2.98 10.77
CA ASP A 49 -4.58 -4.06 11.36
C ASP A 49 -3.11 -4.13 10.88
N ALA A 50 -2.56 -3.02 10.36
CA ALA A 50 -1.18 -2.96 9.89
C ALA A 50 -0.18 -2.68 11.02
N ASP A 51 0.96 -3.38 11.04
CA ASP A 51 2.07 -3.11 11.97
C ASP A 51 2.87 -1.84 11.61
N ALA A 52 2.84 -1.43 10.34
CA ALA A 52 3.57 -0.28 9.83
C ALA A 52 2.90 0.33 8.59
N LEU A 53 3.04 1.66 8.44
CA LEU A 53 2.63 2.42 7.26
C LEU A 53 3.85 2.90 6.46
N LEU A 54 3.86 2.64 5.15
CA LEU A 54 4.88 3.13 4.23
C LEU A 54 4.25 4.08 3.20
N LEU A 55 4.69 5.35 3.21
CA LEU A 55 4.34 6.33 2.18
C LEU A 55 5.38 6.28 1.05
N VAL A 56 5.04 5.67 -0.08
CA VAL A 56 5.98 5.44 -1.19
C VAL A 56 5.81 6.44 -2.34
N THR A 57 4.60 6.97 -2.53
CA THR A 57 4.29 7.97 -3.56
C THR A 57 3.45 9.08 -2.97
N GLU A 58 3.87 10.33 -3.15
CA GLU A 58 3.38 11.51 -2.44
C GLU A 58 2.11 12.13 -3.05
N TRP A 59 1.06 11.31 -3.25
CA TRP A 59 -0.24 11.82 -3.67
C TRP A 59 -0.79 12.88 -2.70
N LYS A 60 -1.47 13.90 -3.24
CA LYS A 60 -1.95 15.05 -2.45
C LYS A 60 -2.89 14.64 -1.31
N GLU A 61 -3.69 13.60 -1.52
CA GLU A 61 -4.61 13.05 -0.51
C GLU A 61 -3.90 12.53 0.74
N PHE A 62 -2.63 12.10 0.63
CA PHE A 62 -1.86 11.59 1.77
C PHE A 62 -1.20 12.69 2.61
N ARG A 63 -1.28 13.97 2.21
CA ARG A 63 -0.56 15.07 2.89
C ARG A 63 -1.12 15.44 4.25
N MET A 64 -2.42 15.25 4.47
CA MET A 64 -3.10 15.60 5.72
C MET A 64 -4.01 14.45 6.15
N PRO A 65 -3.44 13.31 6.60
CA PRO A 65 -4.24 12.21 7.07
C PRO A 65 -4.91 12.58 8.41
N SER A 66 -6.07 11.99 8.67
CA SER A 66 -6.66 12.05 10.00
C SER A 66 -5.88 11.13 10.94
N TRP A 67 -4.87 11.68 11.62
CA TRP A 67 -3.99 10.91 12.51
C TRP A 67 -4.73 10.18 13.62
N GLY A 68 -5.90 10.64 14.06
CA GLY A 68 -6.70 9.93 15.06
C GLY A 68 -7.34 8.62 14.57
N VAL A 69 -7.40 8.44 13.24
CA VAL A 69 -7.87 7.20 12.59
C VAL A 69 -6.73 6.22 12.38
N LEU A 70 -5.51 6.73 12.19
CA LEU A 70 -4.29 5.93 12.11
C LEU A 70 -3.87 5.55 13.54
N LYS A 71 -4.00 4.27 13.92
CA LYS A 71 -3.68 3.78 15.27
C LYS A 71 -2.28 3.22 15.36
#